data_AF-Q9I1P4-F1
#
_entry.id   AF-Q9I1P4-F1
#
_cell.length_a   1.000
_cell.length_b   1.000
_cell.length_c   1.000
_cell.angle_alpha   90.00
_cell.angle_beta   90.00
_cell.angle_gamma   90.00
#
_symmetry.space_group_name_H-M   'P 1'
#
loop_
_entity.id
_entity.type
_entity.pdbx_description
1 polymer ?
#
loop_
_entity_poly.entity_id
_entity_poly.type
_entity_poly.pdbx_seq_one_letter_code
_entity_poly.pdbx_strand_id
1 'polypeptide(L)'
;MRIVCLLVLLSLIGGCSHSVTLQERAEQEAIFIQEFRQEFAKRLRYPLFAPGDEIPEADVMVFFRFASSSGRISSCRVQYGAGNDKSRSTLDEVFAKRVIATCREPDLPVAPPALLDGGGGFSFKQRVMFRKEVERLR
;
A
#
# COMPACT_ATOMS: atom_id res chain seq x y z
N MET A 1 14.95 27.34 -52.03
CA MET A 1 15.25 27.08 -50.60
C MET A 1 14.54 28.12 -49.75
N ARG A 2 13.54 27.75 -48.92
CA ARG A 2 13.03 28.48 -47.72
C ARG A 2 11.62 28.09 -47.24
N ILE A 3 11.02 26.98 -47.70
CA ILE A 3 9.70 26.53 -47.19
C ILE A 3 9.81 25.33 -46.22
N VAL A 4 11.01 24.80 -45.99
CA VAL A 4 11.18 23.60 -45.13
C VAL A 4 11.32 23.95 -43.63
N CYS A 5 11.62 25.19 -43.25
CA CYS A 5 11.80 25.55 -41.83
C CYS A 5 10.51 25.78 -41.03
N LEU A 6 9.34 25.90 -41.68
CA LEU A 6 8.09 26.21 -40.96
C LEU A 6 7.37 24.98 -40.40
N LEU A 7 7.58 23.79 -40.96
CA LEU A 7 6.86 22.59 -40.52
C LEU A 7 7.44 21.94 -39.25
N VAL A 8 8.72 22.21 -38.93
CA VAL A 8 9.35 21.66 -37.71
C VAL A 8 8.95 22.44 -36.45
N LEU A 9 8.58 23.72 -36.57
CA LEU A 9 8.17 24.54 -35.43
C LEU A 9 6.74 24.23 -34.95
N LEU A 10 5.87 23.72 -35.83
CA LEU A 10 4.48 23.41 -35.48
C LEU A 10 4.29 22.05 -34.79
N SER A 11 5.30 21.17 -34.81
CA SER A 11 5.22 19.85 -34.17
C SER A 11 5.59 19.87 -32.67
N LEU A 12 6.07 21.00 -32.13
CA LEU A 12 6.51 21.10 -30.73
C LEU A 12 5.43 21.56 -29.73
N ILE A 13 4.20 21.83 -30.20
CA ILE A 13 3.10 22.29 -29.32
C ILE A 13 1.96 21.25 -29.20
N GLY A 14 2.16 20.06 -29.78
CA GLY A 14 1.31 18.90 -29.54
C GLY A 14 1.72 18.21 -28.24
N GLY A 15 1.67 18.91 -27.11
CA GLY A 15 1.75 18.28 -25.80
C GLY A 15 0.54 17.36 -25.67
N CYS A 16 0.69 16.08 -26.03
CA CYS A 16 -0.35 15.09 -25.88
C CYS A 16 -0.66 14.95 -24.39
N SER A 17 -1.62 15.74 -23.93
CA SER A 17 -2.28 15.56 -22.65
C SER A 17 -3.13 14.31 -22.81
N HIS A 18 -2.50 13.14 -22.72
CA HIS A 18 -3.23 11.89 -22.59
C HIS A 18 -3.92 11.94 -21.24
N SER A 19 -5.18 12.36 -21.23
CA SER A 19 -6.03 12.21 -20.07
C SER A 19 -6.25 10.72 -19.86
N VAL A 20 -5.74 10.19 -18.75
CA VAL A 20 -6.01 8.82 -18.32
C VAL A 20 -7.52 8.66 -18.15
N THR A 21 -8.10 7.70 -18.87
CA THR A 21 -9.52 7.39 -18.75
C THR A 21 -9.84 6.80 -17.37
N LEU A 22 -11.10 6.86 -16.96
CA LEU A 22 -11.52 6.25 -15.69
C LEU A 22 -11.25 4.74 -15.65
N GLN A 23 -11.33 4.07 -16.80
CA GLN A 23 -11.02 2.64 -16.91
C GLN A 23 -9.52 2.38 -16.71
N GLU A 24 -8.66 3.11 -17.42
CA GLU A 24 -7.20 2.97 -17.25
C GLU A 24 -6.76 3.28 -15.82
N ARG A 25 -7.37 4.29 -15.18
CA ARG A 25 -7.11 4.59 -13.76
C ARG A 25 -7.50 3.42 -12.84
N ALA A 26 -8.65 2.80 -13.09
CA ALA A 26 -9.11 1.65 -12.30
C ALA A 26 -8.22 0.41 -12.51
N GLU A 27 -7.75 0.17 -13.75
CA GLU A 27 -6.81 -0.91 -14.05
C GLU A 27 -5.45 -0.69 -13.36
N GLN A 28 -4.92 0.54 -13.41
CA GLN A 28 -3.70 0.90 -12.69
C GLN A 28 -3.85 0.79 -11.18
N GLU A 29 -5.00 1.17 -10.63
CA GLU A 29 -5.31 1.00 -9.21
C GLU A 29 -5.27 -0.48 -8.82
N ALA A 30 -5.93 -1.35 -9.59
CA ALA A 30 -5.97 -2.78 -9.32
C ALA A 30 -4.58 -3.42 -9.35
N ILE A 31 -3.78 -3.10 -10.37
CA ILE A 31 -2.39 -3.57 -10.50
C ILE A 31 -1.56 -3.11 -9.30
N PHE A 32 -1.58 -1.81 -9.00
CA PHE A 32 -0.79 -1.25 -7.90
C PHE A 32 -1.19 -1.86 -6.54
N ILE A 33 -2.49 -1.98 -6.24
CA ILE A 33 -2.95 -2.58 -4.99
C ILE A 33 -2.48 -4.04 -4.89
N GLN A 34 -2.52 -4.80 -5.97
CA GLN A 34 -2.07 -6.19 -5.97
C GLN A 34 -0.56 -6.30 -5.71
N GLU A 35 0.26 -5.52 -6.42
CA GLU A 35 1.71 -5.48 -6.23
C GLU A 35 2.06 -5.05 -4.80
N PHE A 36 1.45 -3.96 -4.32
CA PHE A 36 1.64 -3.48 -2.95
C PHE A 36 1.27 -4.55 -1.93
N ARG A 37 0.14 -5.25 -2.10
CA ARG A 37 -0.29 -6.33 -1.20
C ARG A 37 0.75 -7.43 -1.09
N GLN A 38 1.28 -7.88 -2.24
CA GLN A 38 2.30 -8.93 -2.27
C GLN A 38 3.58 -8.46 -1.59
N GLU A 39 4.02 -7.24 -1.89
CA GLU A 39 5.29 -6.70 -1.39
C GLU A 39 5.21 -6.37 0.11
N PHE A 40 4.06 -5.91 0.58
CA PHE A 40 3.75 -5.73 1.98
C PHE A 40 3.71 -7.07 2.73
N ALA A 41 3.04 -8.08 2.17
CA ALA A 41 2.94 -9.41 2.77
C ALA A 41 4.32 -10.08 2.94
N LYS A 42 5.22 -9.94 1.96
CA LYS A 42 6.61 -10.47 2.07
C LYS A 42 7.40 -9.84 3.23
N ARG A 43 7.11 -8.58 3.59
CA ARG A 43 7.78 -7.85 4.67
C ARG A 43 7.11 -8.04 6.03
N LEU A 44 5.82 -8.39 6.04
CA LEU A 44 5.11 -8.71 7.26
C LEU A 44 5.69 -9.97 7.89
N ARG A 45 6.44 -9.77 8.97
CA ARG A 45 6.95 -10.84 9.82
C ARG A 45 5.99 -11.06 10.99
N TYR A 46 5.76 -12.31 11.34
CA TYR A 46 5.01 -12.67 12.53
C TYR A 46 5.77 -12.19 13.79
N PRO A 47 5.11 -11.54 14.77
CA PRO A 47 5.76 -11.13 16.01
C PRO A 47 6.33 -12.32 16.79
N LEU A 48 7.44 -12.12 17.49
CA LEU A 48 8.01 -13.15 18.37
C LEU A 48 7.27 -13.14 19.72
N PHE A 49 6.80 -14.31 20.14
CA PHE A 49 6.17 -14.54 21.45
C PHE A 49 7.06 -15.44 22.31
N ALA A 50 6.86 -15.44 23.63
CA ALA A 50 7.70 -16.25 24.51
C ALA A 50 7.40 -17.76 24.31
N PRO A 51 8.40 -18.65 24.49
CA PRO A 51 8.15 -20.09 24.46
C PRO A 51 7.08 -20.48 25.48
N GLY A 52 6.02 -21.15 25.03
CA GLY A 52 4.90 -21.58 25.87
C GLY A 52 3.67 -20.68 25.83
N ASP A 53 3.76 -19.47 25.26
CA ASP A 53 2.58 -18.65 24.99
C ASP A 53 1.69 -19.33 23.95
N GLU A 54 0.37 -19.33 24.16
CA GLU A 54 -0.58 -19.70 23.11
C GLU A 54 -0.44 -18.68 21.98
N ILE A 55 -0.08 -19.16 20.79
CA ILE A 55 0.32 -18.29 19.68
C ILE A 55 -0.94 -17.76 18.99
N PRO A 56 -1.25 -16.47 19.13
CA PRO A 56 -2.57 -15.96 18.78
C PRO A 56 -2.71 -15.76 17.28
N GLU A 57 -3.88 -16.10 16.72
CA GLU A 57 -4.28 -15.58 15.42
C GLU A 57 -4.78 -14.14 15.59
N ALA A 58 -4.38 -13.26 14.69
CA ALA A 58 -4.88 -11.90 14.67
C ALA A 58 -5.33 -11.49 13.29
N ASP A 59 -6.33 -10.62 13.28
CA ASP A 59 -6.95 -10.10 12.07
C ASP A 59 -7.16 -8.60 12.25
N VAL A 60 -6.45 -7.82 11.44
CA VAL A 60 -6.44 -6.37 11.54
C VAL A 60 -6.77 -5.73 10.20
N MET A 61 -7.49 -4.61 10.26
CA MET A 61 -7.76 -3.79 9.08
C MET A 61 -6.74 -2.66 9.00
N VAL A 62 -6.05 -2.55 7.88
CA VAL A 62 -5.02 -1.54 7.64
C VAL A 62 -5.52 -0.54 6.61
N PHE A 63 -5.41 0.74 6.92
CA PHE A 63 -5.75 1.85 6.04
C PHE A 63 -4.47 2.54 5.60
N PHE A 64 -4.19 2.47 4.30
CA PHE A 64 -3.05 3.12 3.67
C PHE A 64 -3.50 4.42 3.01
N ARG A 65 -2.72 5.47 3.19
CA ARG A 65 -2.82 6.74 2.46
C ARG A 65 -1.46 7.08 1.87
N PHE A 66 -1.46 7.50 0.62
CA PHE A 66 -0.27 7.86 -0.14
C PHE A 66 -0.25 9.36 -0.39
N ALA A 67 0.91 9.99 -0.23
CA ALA A 67 1.11 11.42 -0.49
C ALA A 67 0.97 11.72 -1.99
N SER A 68 0.17 12.71 -2.35
CA SER A 68 0.06 13.18 -3.75
C SER A 68 1.38 13.68 -4.33
N SER A 69 2.28 14.17 -3.48
CA SER A 69 3.57 14.74 -3.90
C SER A 69 4.67 13.73 -4.20
N SER A 70 4.57 12.50 -3.68
CA SER A 70 5.67 11.52 -3.77
C SER A 70 5.21 10.09 -4.05
N GLY A 71 3.90 9.81 -3.97
CA GLY A 71 3.33 8.47 -4.06
C GLY A 71 3.73 7.54 -2.92
N ARG A 72 4.48 8.00 -1.92
CA ARG A 72 4.86 7.19 -0.74
C ARG A 72 3.75 7.19 0.30
N ILE A 73 3.73 6.17 1.16
CA ILE A 73 2.80 6.11 2.29
C ILE A 73 2.99 7.36 3.16
N SER A 74 1.94 8.15 3.31
CA SER A 74 1.87 9.30 4.21
C SER A 74 1.17 8.99 5.53
N SER A 75 0.28 7.99 5.54
CA SER A 75 -0.38 7.51 6.75
C SER A 75 -0.69 6.02 6.63
N CYS A 76 -0.42 5.28 7.70
CA CYS A 76 -0.78 3.88 7.87
C CYS A 76 -1.49 3.75 9.22
N ARG A 77 -2.78 3.44 9.20
CA ARG A 77 -3.61 3.28 10.40
C ARG A 77 -4.07 1.84 10.50
N VAL A 78 -4.05 1.28 11.70
CA VAL A 78 -4.49 -0.09 11.95
C VAL A 78 -5.69 -0.04 12.87
N GLN A 79 -6.79 -0.63 12.42
CA GLN A 79 -7.96 -0.89 13.24
C GLN A 79 -7.92 -2.34 13.69
N TYR A 80 -7.99 -2.52 15.00
CA TYR A 80 -7.93 -3.80 15.69
C TYR A 80 -8.84 -3.77 16.92
N GLY A 81 -9.13 -4.92 17.52
CA GLY A 81 -9.72 -4.98 18.87
C GLY A 81 -11.12 -4.39 19.05
N ALA A 82 -12.12 -4.88 18.31
CA ALA A 82 -13.53 -4.57 18.63
C ALA A 82 -14.01 -5.18 19.97
N GLY A 83 -13.19 -6.00 20.64
CA GLY A 83 -13.54 -6.69 21.88
C GLY A 83 -13.08 -5.95 23.13
N ASN A 84 -13.93 -5.92 24.16
CA ASN A 84 -13.64 -5.33 25.48
C ASN A 84 -12.63 -6.12 26.34
N ASP A 85 -11.94 -7.10 25.77
CA ASP A 85 -10.98 -7.94 26.49
C ASP A 85 -9.58 -7.30 26.49
N LYS A 86 -9.11 -6.91 27.68
CA LYS A 86 -7.80 -6.26 27.87
C LYS A 86 -6.63 -7.15 27.43
N SER A 87 -6.76 -8.47 27.55
CA SER A 87 -5.71 -9.40 27.12
C SER A 87 -5.60 -9.38 25.59
N ARG A 88 -6.76 -9.47 24.93
CA ARG A 88 -6.87 -9.42 23.47
C ARG A 88 -6.45 -8.06 22.90
N SER A 89 -6.75 -6.95 23.58
CA SER A 89 -6.32 -5.61 23.14
C SER A 89 -4.79 -5.49 23.14
N THR A 90 -4.11 -6.11 24.10
CA THR A 90 -2.64 -6.09 24.17
C THR A 90 -2.02 -6.87 23.01
N LEU A 91 -2.57 -8.05 22.68
CA LEU A 91 -2.14 -8.84 21.53
C LEU A 91 -2.37 -8.11 20.21
N ASP A 92 -3.58 -7.57 20.03
CA ASP A 92 -3.93 -6.81 18.85
C ASP A 92 -3.01 -5.58 18.67
N GLU A 93 -2.61 -4.93 19.77
CA GLU A 93 -1.63 -3.83 19.75
C GLU A 93 -0.25 -4.30 19.26
N VAL A 94 0.20 -5.50 19.65
CA VAL A 94 1.48 -6.09 19.16
C VAL A 94 1.43 -6.28 17.64
N PHE A 95 0.36 -6.86 17.11
CA PHE A 95 0.19 -7.02 15.66
C PHE A 95 0.08 -5.68 14.94
N ALA A 96 -0.67 -4.72 15.51
CA ALA A 96 -0.80 -3.38 14.95
C ALA A 96 0.55 -2.64 14.90
N LYS A 97 1.35 -2.71 15.96
CA LYS A 97 2.71 -2.16 15.99
C LYS A 97 3.57 -2.77 14.89
N ARG A 98 3.47 -4.08 14.66
CA ARG A 98 4.23 -4.75 13.58
C ARG A 98 3.81 -4.25 12.20
N VAL A 99 2.51 -4.15 11.93
CA VAL A 99 2.00 -3.57 10.67
C VAL A 99 2.51 -2.15 10.47
N ILE A 100 2.42 -1.30 11.51
CA ILE A 100 2.90 0.10 11.45
C ILE A 100 4.42 0.14 11.20
N ALA A 101 5.19 -0.75 11.81
CA ALA A 101 6.62 -0.85 11.57
C ALA A 101 6.91 -1.21 10.10
N THR A 102 6.20 -2.19 9.54
CA THR A 102 6.34 -2.56 8.12
C THR A 102 5.95 -1.41 7.19
N CYS A 103 4.91 -0.61 7.52
CA CYS A 103 4.56 0.59 6.77
C CYS A 103 5.66 1.67 6.73
N ARG A 104 6.65 1.62 7.63
CA ARG A 104 7.78 2.56 7.71
C ARG A 104 9.05 2.00 7.07
N GLU A 105 9.04 0.75 6.64
CA GLU A 105 10.18 0.17 5.94
C GLU A 105 10.40 0.92 4.61
N PRO A 106 11.66 1.14 4.20
CA PRO A 106 11.95 1.72 2.90
C PRO A 106 11.52 0.78 1.77
N ASP A 107 11.50 1.30 0.55
CA ASP A 107 11.32 0.50 -0.68
C ASP A 107 10.00 -0.26 -0.78
N LEU A 108 8.96 0.20 -0.07
CA LEU A 108 7.58 -0.18 -0.40
C LEU A 108 7.15 0.48 -1.72
N PRO A 109 6.27 -0.18 -2.51
CA PRO A 109 5.81 0.37 -3.78
C PRO A 109 5.22 1.77 -3.63
N VAL A 110 5.54 2.61 -4.60
CA VAL A 110 5.09 4.00 -4.70
C VAL A 110 3.88 4.06 -5.62
N ALA A 111 2.82 4.73 -5.19
CA ALA A 111 1.61 4.88 -5.99
C ALA A 111 1.93 5.65 -7.29
N PRO A 112 1.49 5.16 -8.46
CA PRO A 112 1.78 5.81 -9.74
C PRO A 112 1.07 7.17 -9.85
N PRO A 113 1.63 8.13 -10.64
CA PRO A 113 1.10 9.49 -10.76
C PRO A 113 -0.40 9.56 -11.08
N ALA A 114 -0.89 8.67 -11.96
CA ALA A 114 -2.29 8.61 -12.35
C ALA A 114 -3.27 8.36 -11.19
N LEU A 115 -2.82 7.76 -10.08
CA LEU A 115 -3.63 7.59 -8.87
C LEU A 115 -3.57 8.80 -7.94
N LEU A 116 -2.56 9.66 -8.08
CA LEU A 116 -2.29 10.82 -7.25
C LEU A 116 -2.89 12.12 -7.82
N ASP A 117 -3.26 12.09 -9.10
CA ASP A 117 -3.90 13.20 -9.81
C ASP A 117 -5.20 13.63 -9.12
N GLY A 118 -5.37 14.94 -8.97
CA GLY A 118 -6.51 15.57 -8.29
C GLY A 118 -6.26 16.03 -6.85
N GLY A 119 -5.02 15.95 -6.36
CA GLY A 119 -4.60 16.55 -5.08
C GLY A 119 -5.08 15.83 -3.81
N GLY A 120 -6.11 14.97 -3.89
CA GLY A 120 -6.65 14.20 -2.78
C GLY A 120 -5.75 13.06 -2.26
N GLY A 121 -4.72 12.70 -3.04
CA GLY A 121 -3.89 11.52 -2.81
C GLY A 121 -4.64 10.20 -3.09
N PHE A 122 -3.92 9.09 -2.99
CA PHE A 122 -4.48 7.75 -3.15
C PHE A 122 -4.63 7.07 -1.79
N SER A 123 -5.66 6.25 -1.59
CA SER A 123 -5.88 5.53 -0.32
C SER A 123 -6.63 4.23 -0.57
N PHE A 124 -6.29 3.18 0.17
CA PHE A 124 -7.05 1.94 0.16
C PHE A 124 -6.95 1.22 1.52
N LYS A 125 -7.79 0.21 1.71
CA LYS A 125 -7.81 -0.63 2.90
C LYS A 125 -7.44 -2.08 2.58
N GLN A 126 -6.80 -2.75 3.52
CA GLN A 126 -6.41 -4.15 3.40
C GLN A 126 -6.62 -4.86 4.73
N ARG A 127 -7.20 -6.06 4.67
CA ARG A 127 -7.23 -6.99 5.78
C ARG A 127 -5.91 -7.75 5.85
N VAL A 128 -5.30 -7.81 7.02
CA VAL A 128 -4.06 -8.55 7.27
C VAL A 128 -4.34 -9.59 8.34
N MET A 129 -4.12 -10.85 7.97
CA MET A 129 -4.28 -11.98 8.89
C MET A 129 -2.91 -12.53 9.27
N PHE A 130 -2.68 -12.65 10.57
CA PHE A 130 -1.50 -13.27 11.13
C PHE A 130 -1.86 -14.66 11.62
N ARG A 131 -1.17 -15.66 11.07
CA ARG A 131 -1.24 -17.05 11.50
C ARG A 131 0.17 -17.58 11.63
N LYS A 132 0.43 -18.37 12.66
CA LYS A 132 1.70 -19.10 12.72
C LYS A 132 1.68 -20.15 11.62
N GLU A 133 2.72 -20.19 10.81
CA GLU A 133 3.01 -21.39 10.03
C GLU A 133 3.33 -22.49 11.04
N VAL A 134 2.38 -23.40 11.25
CA VAL A 134 2.68 -24.67 11.91
C VAL A 134 3.77 -25.27 11.05
N GLU A 135 5.01 -25.29 11.56
CA GLU A 135 6.11 -25.99 10.94
C GLU A 135 5.54 -27.34 10.52
N ARG A 136 5.40 -27.54 9.21
CA ARG A 136 5.22 -28.87 8.66
C ARG A 136 6.54 -29.57 8.94
N LEU A 137 6.68 -30.07 10.16
CA LEU A 137 7.65 -31.07 10.55
C LEU A 137 7.52 -32.18 9.50
N ARG A 138 8.49 -32.20 8.58
CA ARG A 138 8.81 -33.34 7.73
C ARG A 138 10.23 -33.72 8.03
#